data_AF-A0A7T7BQI3-F1
#
_entry.id   AF-A0A7T7BQI3-F1
#
_cell.length_a   1.000
_cell.length_b   1.000
_cell.length_c   1.000
_cell.angle_alpha   90.00
_cell.angle_beta   90.00
_cell.angle_gamma   90.00
#
_symmetry.space_group_name_H-M   'P 1'
#
loop_
_entity.id
_entity.type
_entity.pdbx_description
1 polymer ?
#
loop_
_entity_poly.entity_id
_entity_poly.type
_entity_poly.pdbx_seq_one_letter_code
_entity_poly.pdbx_strand_id
1 'polypeptide(L)'
;METKRLKRSHATYPSLAVDDTDKDLDRRPEAEKREWGHRVIERTTSMEWGTSDRASLRAELEPMTTGDNERLLRTHHRSLSKASIVYIVTSPFGRRIWVTSCNAPDITVGGLDIHILPIGYPLKNRLIPTQATSFVLAQSLVQGQINPRKFLTEQDLESLRILFPNAIGAQLLISGFLRILFDSVAAVERTNNLGYPSMVGELVVLLDTAKFSATAQNLNSGAAVSDAEAKSVGCLGLKLKLPGGKMVLTTVTHAYVHNPALPVVLMRVADWVIRAKNAICRFRNPSLDRDSRAFGVSDQSLSNNPTGKDIFLFKTKKKVGTITHCFDNPSPILPYPVGYRHDLSLIEGEALSEVVSPPGYPVISAWARYENVLAGVPLYAVALNAQTQNWRVVEGTKVTPALANALLLGTEYIWDREASDQAVAMLWRSKEDVDSARGYSGSVLCTGTPTDQHGEAVVFQNYETGLRILDGSLFAIIKAGFLLPREIRESIIVVPEQKEPISYNTVCGKGSVVQAERRFPSGI
;
A
#
# COMPACT_ATOMS: atom_id res chain seq x y z
N MET A 1 47.18 -24.37 11.22
CA MET A 1 46.24 -23.27 10.88
C MET A 1 44.83 -23.80 11.10
N GLU A 2 44.22 -23.42 12.22
CA GLU A 2 42.84 -23.81 12.55
C GLU A 2 41.86 -23.04 11.65
N THR A 3 41.10 -23.78 10.86
CA THR A 3 39.90 -23.32 10.18
C THR A 3 38.82 -23.06 11.22
N LYS A 4 38.73 -21.82 11.72
CA LYS A 4 37.54 -21.34 12.44
C LYS A 4 36.34 -21.45 11.50
N ARG A 5 35.59 -22.55 11.61
CA ARG A 5 34.20 -22.64 11.15
C ARG A 5 33.44 -21.46 11.76
N LEU A 6 33.12 -20.45 10.96
CA LEU A 6 32.05 -19.52 11.31
C LEU A 6 30.78 -20.36 11.50
N LYS A 7 30.40 -20.60 12.76
CA LYS A 7 29.01 -20.93 13.09
C LYS A 7 28.19 -19.70 12.70
N ARG A 8 27.68 -19.65 11.46
CA ARG A 8 26.52 -18.81 11.16
C ARG A 8 25.36 -19.41 11.95
N SER A 9 25.00 -18.78 13.06
CA SER A 9 23.69 -19.01 13.65
C SER A 9 22.67 -18.66 12.57
N HIS A 10 21.95 -19.65 12.02
CA HIS A 10 20.78 -19.34 11.22
C HIS A 10 19.82 -18.59 12.14
N ALA A 11 19.60 -17.31 11.85
CA ALA A 11 18.58 -16.53 12.52
C ALA A 11 17.23 -17.13 12.16
N THR A 12 16.51 -17.67 13.15
CA THR A 12 15.16 -18.20 12.94
C THR A 12 14.18 -17.05 13.00
N TYR A 13 13.49 -16.79 11.89
CA TYR A 13 12.44 -15.77 11.82
C TYR A 13 11.10 -16.38 12.22
N PRO A 14 10.18 -15.61 12.85
CA PRO A 14 8.84 -16.08 13.15
C PRO A 14 8.08 -16.38 11.86
N SER A 15 7.22 -17.39 11.88
CA SER A 15 6.36 -17.71 10.74
C SER A 15 5.44 -16.54 10.38
N LEU A 16 5.13 -16.42 9.09
CA LEU A 16 4.17 -15.42 8.65
C LEU A 16 2.77 -15.77 9.15
N ALA A 17 2.05 -14.80 9.70
CA ALA A 17 0.67 -14.95 10.19
C ALA A 17 -0.38 -15.01 9.04
N VAL A 18 -0.07 -15.78 7.99
CA VAL A 18 -0.90 -15.99 6.80
C VAL A 18 -1.28 -17.45 6.69
N ASP A 19 -2.49 -17.68 6.18
CA ASP A 19 -3.04 -19.01 6.07
C ASP A 19 -2.34 -19.75 4.92
N ASP A 20 -2.24 -21.08 5.00
CA ASP A 20 -1.49 -21.85 4.00
C ASP A 20 -2.10 -21.77 2.59
N THR A 21 -3.40 -21.50 2.49
CA THR A 21 -4.10 -21.22 1.23
C THR A 21 -3.63 -19.93 0.55
N ASP A 22 -3.06 -18.98 1.31
CA ASP A 22 -2.54 -17.72 0.79
C ASP A 22 -1.08 -17.84 0.32
N LYS A 23 -0.42 -18.98 0.59
CA LYS A 23 0.95 -19.29 0.16
C LYS A 23 0.93 -20.15 -1.11
N ASP A 24 2.02 -20.09 -1.86
CA ASP A 24 2.21 -20.90 -3.06
C ASP A 24 2.89 -22.24 -2.72
N LEU A 25 2.15 -23.13 -2.05
CA LEU A 25 2.69 -24.42 -1.56
C LEU A 25 2.82 -25.48 -2.66
N ASP A 26 1.99 -25.41 -3.70
CA ASP A 26 1.95 -26.38 -4.80
C ASP A 26 2.71 -25.86 -6.02
N ARG A 27 4.02 -25.67 -5.85
CA ARG A 27 4.85 -25.20 -6.96
C ARG A 27 4.85 -26.17 -8.11
N ARG A 28 4.55 -25.65 -9.30
CA ARG A 28 4.57 -26.45 -10.51
C ARG A 28 5.98 -26.96 -10.79
N PRO A 29 6.14 -28.26 -11.10
CA PRO A 29 7.42 -28.80 -11.53
C PRO A 29 7.89 -28.13 -12.82
N GLU A 30 9.19 -28.16 -13.09
CA GLU A 30 9.79 -27.43 -14.21
C GLU A 30 9.19 -27.78 -15.58
N ALA A 31 8.68 -28.99 -15.74
CA ALA A 31 8.03 -29.47 -16.96
C ALA A 31 6.66 -28.80 -17.26
N GLU A 32 6.05 -28.14 -16.29
CA GLU A 32 4.75 -27.46 -16.42
C GLU A 32 4.84 -25.93 -16.40
N LYS A 33 6.07 -25.39 -16.49
CA LYS A 33 6.32 -23.95 -16.54
C LYS A 33 5.59 -23.33 -17.73
N ARG A 34 4.84 -22.27 -17.45
CA ARG A 34 4.21 -21.43 -18.46
C ARG A 34 4.96 -20.10 -18.52
N GLU A 35 5.23 -19.62 -19.71
CA GLU A 35 6.09 -18.45 -19.92
C GLU A 35 5.36 -17.14 -19.59
N TRP A 36 6.14 -16.17 -19.10
CA TRP A 36 5.72 -14.78 -19.03
C TRP A 36 5.76 -14.14 -20.42
N GLY A 37 4.64 -13.57 -20.85
CA GLY A 37 4.54 -12.85 -22.13
C GLY A 37 4.62 -11.35 -21.92
N HIS A 38 5.60 -10.68 -22.52
CA HIS A 38 5.70 -9.21 -22.52
C HIS A 38 5.61 -8.69 -23.95
N ARG A 39 4.49 -8.03 -24.30
CA ARG A 39 4.30 -7.46 -25.64
C ARG A 39 4.22 -5.95 -25.57
N VAL A 40 5.16 -5.27 -26.22
CA VAL A 40 5.13 -3.81 -26.38
C VAL A 40 3.94 -3.44 -27.25
N ILE A 41 3.14 -2.47 -26.80
CA ILE A 41 2.06 -1.89 -27.60
C ILE A 41 2.52 -0.53 -28.12
N GLU A 42 2.69 -0.46 -29.43
CA GLU A 42 3.12 0.75 -30.12
C GLU A 42 1.98 1.76 -30.23
N ARG A 43 2.34 3.04 -30.31
CA ARG A 43 1.40 4.10 -30.67
C ARG A 43 0.97 3.93 -32.12
N THR A 44 -0.24 4.37 -32.43
CA THR A 44 -0.79 4.37 -33.79
C THR A 44 -0.99 5.78 -34.31
N THR A 45 -0.89 5.94 -35.62
CA THR A 45 -1.29 7.16 -36.36
C THR A 45 -2.58 6.95 -37.14
N SER A 46 -3.25 5.81 -36.95
CA SER A 46 -4.51 5.49 -37.62
C SER A 46 -5.61 6.48 -37.25
N MET A 47 -6.37 6.90 -38.26
CA MET A 47 -7.54 7.77 -38.13
C MET A 47 -8.86 6.99 -38.09
N GLU A 48 -8.80 5.65 -37.98
CA GLU A 48 -9.97 4.75 -37.96
C GLU A 48 -10.99 5.11 -36.86
N TRP A 49 -10.52 5.68 -35.75
CA TRP A 49 -11.36 6.07 -34.61
C TRP A 49 -11.80 7.55 -34.65
N GLY A 50 -11.57 8.23 -35.76
CA GLY A 50 -11.93 9.62 -36.00
C GLY A 50 -10.81 10.60 -35.64
N THR A 51 -11.19 11.84 -35.33
CA THR A 51 -10.25 12.86 -34.85
C THR A 51 -9.62 12.45 -33.53
N SER A 52 -8.49 13.06 -33.16
CA SER A 52 -7.80 12.77 -31.90
C SER A 52 -8.73 12.84 -30.68
N ASP A 53 -9.57 13.88 -30.61
CA ASP A 53 -10.53 14.06 -29.52
C ASP A 53 -11.58 12.94 -29.47
N ARG A 54 -12.09 12.52 -30.64
CA ARG A 54 -13.06 11.42 -30.73
C ARG A 54 -12.43 10.09 -30.36
N ALA A 55 -11.18 9.86 -30.77
CA ALA A 55 -10.42 8.66 -30.41
C ALA A 55 -10.11 8.63 -28.91
N SER A 56 -9.77 9.76 -28.28
CA SER A 56 -9.59 9.87 -26.84
C SER A 56 -10.88 9.61 -26.07
N LEU A 57 -11.99 10.23 -26.46
CA LEU A 57 -13.29 9.96 -25.84
C LEU A 57 -13.68 8.48 -25.98
N ARG A 58 -13.47 7.91 -27.18
CA ARG A 58 -13.73 6.48 -27.40
C ARG A 58 -12.86 5.61 -26.51
N ALA A 59 -11.57 5.87 -26.44
CA ALA A 59 -10.64 5.11 -25.60
C ALA A 59 -11.06 5.11 -24.12
N GLU A 60 -11.60 6.21 -23.60
CA GLU A 60 -12.11 6.29 -22.22
C GLU A 60 -13.40 5.48 -21.98
N LEU A 61 -14.17 5.23 -23.05
CA LEU A 61 -15.44 4.49 -22.99
C LEU A 61 -15.31 3.00 -23.31
N GLU A 62 -14.18 2.55 -23.86
CA GLU A 62 -13.95 1.15 -24.20
C GLU A 62 -13.95 0.29 -22.91
N PRO A 63 -14.89 -0.66 -22.75
CA PRO A 63 -15.04 -1.41 -21.51
C PRO A 63 -14.03 -2.56 -21.40
N MET A 64 -13.46 -3.00 -22.53
CA MET A 64 -12.63 -4.19 -22.61
C MET A 64 -11.49 -4.03 -23.62
N THR A 65 -10.32 -4.57 -23.30
CA THR A 65 -9.15 -4.59 -24.18
C THR A 65 -9.19 -5.81 -25.10
N THR A 66 -9.23 -5.56 -26.40
CA THR A 66 -9.21 -6.56 -27.48
C THR A 66 -8.03 -6.31 -28.41
N GLY A 67 -7.64 -7.32 -29.21
CA GLY A 67 -6.54 -7.16 -30.18
C GLY A 67 -6.73 -5.96 -31.12
N ASP A 68 -7.98 -5.62 -31.45
CA ASP A 68 -8.32 -4.53 -32.37
C ASP A 68 -8.22 -3.15 -31.74
N ASN A 69 -8.45 -3.02 -30.43
CA ASN A 69 -8.51 -1.71 -29.75
C ASN A 69 -7.28 -1.41 -28.86
N GLU A 70 -6.35 -2.35 -28.69
CA GLU A 70 -5.14 -2.14 -27.87
C GLU A 70 -4.33 -0.91 -28.29
N ARG A 71 -4.21 -0.66 -29.60
CA ARG A 71 -3.50 0.51 -30.14
C ARG A 71 -4.27 1.83 -29.94
N LEU A 72 -5.61 1.79 -30.00
CA LEU A 72 -6.47 2.92 -29.65
C LEU A 72 -6.25 3.31 -28.19
N LEU A 73 -6.37 2.34 -27.28
CA LEU A 73 -6.19 2.52 -25.84
C LEU A 73 -4.80 3.05 -25.51
N ARG A 74 -3.76 2.39 -26.04
CA ARG A 74 -2.35 2.79 -25.87
C ARG A 74 -2.08 4.25 -26.23
N THR A 75 -2.68 4.71 -27.33
CA THR A 75 -2.36 5.98 -27.96
C THR A 75 -3.18 7.12 -27.38
N HIS A 76 -4.47 6.90 -27.16
CA HIS A 76 -5.43 7.96 -26.89
C HIS A 76 -5.97 7.98 -25.46
N HIS A 77 -5.84 6.87 -24.70
CA HIS A 77 -6.29 6.86 -23.32
C HIS A 77 -5.40 7.73 -22.44
N ARG A 78 -5.98 8.57 -21.57
CA ARG A 78 -5.24 9.52 -20.72
C ARG A 78 -4.17 8.89 -19.84
N SER A 79 -4.39 7.63 -19.43
CA SER A 79 -3.48 6.86 -18.59
C SER A 79 -2.33 6.14 -19.31
N LEU A 80 -2.47 5.89 -20.61
CA LEU A 80 -1.45 5.16 -21.39
C LEU A 80 -0.71 6.07 -22.37
N SER A 81 -1.38 7.10 -22.88
CA SER A 81 -0.88 8.02 -23.92
C SER A 81 0.46 8.67 -23.55
N LYS A 82 0.61 9.10 -22.28
CA LYS A 82 1.81 9.80 -21.80
C LYS A 82 3.03 8.89 -21.59
N ALA A 83 2.82 7.59 -21.39
CA ALA A 83 3.92 6.66 -21.18
C ALA A 83 4.75 6.50 -22.46
N SER A 84 6.09 6.55 -22.33
CA SER A 84 7.00 6.24 -23.43
C SER A 84 6.92 4.76 -23.81
N ILE A 85 6.78 3.88 -22.80
CA ILE A 85 6.71 2.44 -22.97
C ILE A 85 5.44 1.90 -22.29
N VAL A 86 4.71 1.06 -23.01
CA VAL A 86 3.55 0.35 -22.50
C VAL A 86 3.61 -1.10 -22.99
N TYR A 87 3.47 -2.02 -22.06
CA TYR A 87 3.36 -3.45 -22.33
C TYR A 87 1.97 -3.95 -22.00
N ILE A 88 1.56 -5.01 -22.70
CA ILE A 88 0.65 -6.00 -22.13
C ILE A 88 1.51 -7.13 -21.59
N VAL A 89 1.33 -7.42 -20.30
CA VAL A 89 1.98 -8.56 -19.64
C VAL A 89 0.96 -9.65 -19.44
N THR A 90 1.31 -10.86 -19.87
CA THR A 90 0.55 -12.10 -19.65
C THR A 90 1.34 -12.96 -18.68
N SER A 91 0.76 -13.24 -17.53
CA SER A 91 1.36 -14.08 -16.48
C SER A 91 0.69 -15.45 -16.47
N PRO A 92 1.43 -16.53 -16.15
CA PRO A 92 0.81 -17.84 -15.94
C PRO A 92 -0.12 -17.89 -14.71
N PHE A 93 -0.06 -16.88 -13.84
CA PHE A 93 -0.74 -16.84 -12.55
C PHE A 93 -1.98 -15.95 -12.51
N GLY A 94 -2.35 -15.29 -13.61
CA GLY A 94 -3.49 -14.38 -13.57
C GLY A 94 -3.84 -13.73 -14.89
N ARG A 95 -4.66 -12.69 -14.79
CA ARG A 95 -5.16 -11.95 -15.95
C ARG A 95 -4.05 -11.12 -16.61
N ARG A 96 -4.26 -10.77 -17.87
CA ARG A 96 -3.42 -9.81 -18.60
C ARG A 96 -3.52 -8.44 -17.91
N ILE A 97 -2.41 -7.71 -17.92
CA ILE A 97 -2.33 -6.37 -17.32
C ILE A 97 -1.60 -5.41 -18.25
N TRP A 98 -1.91 -4.13 -18.14
CA TRP A 98 -1.10 -3.05 -18.67
C TRP A 98 0.09 -2.80 -17.75
N VAL A 99 1.28 -2.59 -18.32
CA VAL A 99 2.45 -2.13 -17.57
C VAL A 99 3.02 -0.88 -18.25
N THR A 100 3.14 0.21 -17.50
CA THR A 100 3.45 1.54 -18.05
C THR A 100 4.73 2.13 -17.45
N SER A 101 5.51 2.86 -18.25
CA SER A 101 6.77 3.49 -17.81
C SER A 101 6.61 4.75 -16.96
N CYS A 102 5.40 5.28 -16.84
CA CYS A 102 5.08 6.49 -16.07
C CYS A 102 4.00 6.21 -15.03
N ASN A 103 3.76 7.17 -14.12
CA ASN A 103 2.58 7.10 -13.25
C ASN A 103 1.31 7.32 -14.10
N ALA A 104 0.29 6.48 -13.89
CA ALA A 104 -1.00 6.59 -14.56
C ALA A 104 -2.06 7.14 -13.58
N PRO A 105 -2.93 8.07 -14.01
CA PRO A 105 -4.03 8.54 -13.16
C PRO A 105 -5.10 7.46 -12.92
N ASP A 106 -5.36 6.57 -13.87
CA ASP A 106 -6.32 5.48 -13.71
C ASP A 106 -5.64 4.17 -13.33
N ILE A 107 -6.34 3.35 -12.56
CA ILE A 107 -5.86 2.02 -12.16
C ILE A 107 -6.27 0.92 -13.15
N THR A 108 -7.19 1.19 -14.08
CA THR A 108 -7.65 0.24 -15.10
C THR A 108 -7.87 0.94 -16.43
N VAL A 109 -7.67 0.22 -17.54
CA VAL A 109 -7.99 0.65 -18.91
C VAL A 109 -8.53 -0.54 -19.70
N GLY A 110 -9.70 -0.37 -20.33
CA GLY A 110 -10.33 -1.45 -21.09
C GLY A 110 -10.45 -2.73 -20.26
N GLY A 111 -10.88 -2.62 -19.00
CA GLY A 111 -11.04 -3.75 -18.09
C GLY A 111 -9.75 -4.46 -17.64
N LEU A 112 -8.56 -3.96 -18.01
CA LEU A 112 -7.27 -4.49 -17.54
C LEU A 112 -6.63 -3.54 -16.53
N ASP A 113 -6.01 -4.12 -15.50
CA ASP A 113 -5.28 -3.38 -14.47
C ASP A 113 -4.04 -2.68 -15.04
N ILE A 114 -3.73 -1.48 -14.56
CA ILE A 114 -2.55 -0.71 -14.91
C ILE A 114 -1.52 -0.77 -13.80
N HIS A 115 -0.50 -1.59 -14.02
CA HIS A 115 0.70 -1.63 -13.21
C HIS A 115 1.77 -0.67 -13.76
N ILE A 116 2.71 -0.34 -12.88
CA ILE A 116 3.83 0.54 -13.17
C ILE A 116 5.06 -0.32 -13.44
N LEU A 117 5.82 0.01 -14.48
CA LEU A 117 7.10 -0.60 -14.78
C LEU A 117 8.13 -0.13 -13.74
N PRO A 118 8.57 -1.01 -12.83
CA PRO A 118 9.59 -0.64 -11.86
C PRO A 118 10.95 -0.48 -12.57
N ILE A 119 11.78 0.45 -12.07
CA ILE A 119 13.20 0.47 -12.41
C ILE A 119 14.05 0.30 -11.15
N GLY A 120 15.21 -0.36 -11.28
CA GLY A 120 16.18 -0.47 -10.21
C GLY A 120 16.95 0.83 -9.98
N TYR A 121 17.84 0.82 -8.98
CA TYR A 121 18.77 1.90 -8.73
C TYR A 121 19.69 2.13 -9.94
N PRO A 122 19.97 3.39 -10.35
CA PRO A 122 20.86 3.69 -11.46
C PRO A 122 22.31 3.33 -11.09
N LEU A 123 22.75 2.16 -11.54
CA LEU A 123 24.10 1.65 -11.29
C LEU A 123 25.09 2.21 -12.31
N LYS A 124 26.23 2.71 -11.83
CA LYS A 124 27.31 3.29 -12.68
C LYS A 124 27.95 2.25 -13.60
N ASN A 125 28.13 1.04 -13.09
CA ASN A 125 28.63 -0.10 -13.85
C ASN A 125 27.48 -1.09 -14.04
N ARG A 126 26.92 -1.13 -15.26
CA ARG A 126 26.13 -2.28 -15.71
C ARG A 126 27.07 -3.42 -16.03
N LEU A 127 27.73 -3.96 -15.01
CA LEU A 127 28.38 -5.26 -15.17
C LEU A 127 27.27 -6.23 -15.54
N ILE A 128 27.46 -6.92 -16.67
CA ILE A 128 26.61 -8.05 -17.06
C ILE A 128 26.69 -9.01 -15.88
N PRO A 129 25.56 -9.41 -15.26
CA PRO A 129 25.60 -10.32 -14.12
C PRO A 129 26.45 -11.53 -14.51
N THR A 130 27.47 -11.86 -13.72
CA THR A 130 28.32 -13.02 -13.97
C THR A 130 27.43 -14.26 -13.76
N GLN A 131 26.98 -14.80 -14.89
CA GLN A 131 25.62 -15.30 -15.06
C GLN A 131 25.42 -16.78 -14.72
N ALA A 132 26.48 -17.58 -14.53
CA ALA A 132 26.31 -19.02 -14.33
C ALA A 132 26.13 -19.39 -12.85
N THR A 133 27.06 -19.00 -11.97
CA THR A 133 27.07 -19.48 -10.58
C THR A 133 25.95 -18.91 -9.73
N SER A 134 25.68 -17.60 -9.82
CA SER A 134 24.57 -16.98 -9.08
C SER A 134 23.20 -17.43 -9.59
N PHE A 135 23.07 -17.70 -10.89
CA PHE A 135 21.84 -18.23 -11.48
C PHE A 135 21.62 -19.69 -11.08
N VAL A 136 22.65 -20.54 -11.17
CA VAL A 136 22.60 -21.93 -10.70
C VAL A 136 22.27 -21.98 -9.21
N LEU A 137 22.87 -21.11 -8.40
CA LEU A 137 22.54 -21.00 -6.99
C LEU A 137 21.07 -20.60 -6.79
N ALA A 138 20.57 -19.61 -7.52
CA ALA A 138 19.18 -19.19 -7.44
C ALA A 138 18.21 -20.31 -7.83
N GLN A 139 18.48 -21.05 -8.91
CA GLN A 139 17.69 -22.20 -9.34
C GLN A 139 17.73 -23.35 -8.32
N SER A 140 18.86 -23.53 -7.64
CA SER A 140 19.00 -24.57 -6.62
C SER A 140 18.25 -24.24 -5.32
N LEU A 141 18.17 -22.95 -4.97
CA LEU A 141 17.52 -22.49 -3.74
C LEU A 141 16.02 -22.29 -3.93
N VAL A 142 15.64 -21.67 -5.06
CA VAL A 142 14.24 -21.40 -5.41
C VAL A 142 13.82 -22.33 -6.54
N GLN A 143 13.18 -23.44 -6.15
CA GLN A 143 12.62 -24.40 -7.09
C GLN A 143 11.28 -23.90 -7.63
N GLY A 144 11.10 -23.93 -8.95
CA GLY A 144 9.84 -23.55 -9.61
C GLY A 144 9.66 -22.05 -9.85
N GLN A 145 8.48 -21.69 -10.36
CA GLN A 145 8.09 -20.30 -10.60
C GLN A 145 7.47 -19.71 -9.33
N ILE A 146 7.81 -18.47 -8.97
CA ILE A 146 7.16 -17.77 -7.85
C ILE A 146 5.88 -17.13 -8.36
N ASN A 147 4.73 -17.44 -7.73
CA ASN A 147 3.48 -16.76 -7.99
C ASN A 147 3.43 -15.39 -7.27
N PRO A 148 3.43 -14.24 -7.99
CA PRO A 148 3.37 -12.92 -7.36
C PRO A 148 1.98 -12.55 -6.82
N ARG A 149 0.98 -13.43 -7.00
CA ARG A 149 -0.38 -13.36 -6.44
C ARG A 149 -0.56 -14.32 -5.26
N LYS A 150 0.53 -14.66 -4.57
CA LYS A 150 0.58 -15.40 -3.32
C LYS A 150 1.65 -14.82 -2.41
N PHE A 151 1.55 -15.08 -1.12
CA PHE A 151 2.64 -14.75 -0.21
C PHE A 151 3.82 -15.72 -0.41
N LEU A 152 5.03 -15.19 -0.25
CA LEU A 152 6.24 -15.99 -0.24
C LEU A 152 6.21 -16.98 0.93
N THR A 153 6.71 -18.19 0.66
CA THR A 153 6.88 -19.20 1.71
C THR A 153 8.09 -18.85 2.58
N GLU A 154 8.20 -19.51 3.73
CA GLU A 154 9.39 -19.36 4.59
C GLU A 154 10.67 -19.78 3.87
N GLN A 155 10.60 -20.84 3.05
CA GLN A 155 11.71 -21.30 2.23
C GLN A 155 12.15 -20.26 1.21
N ASP A 156 11.21 -19.52 0.60
CA ASP A 156 11.55 -18.44 -0.32
C ASP A 156 12.28 -17.31 0.39
N LEU A 157 11.76 -16.90 1.54
CA LEU A 157 12.36 -15.82 2.32
C LEU A 157 13.77 -16.19 2.78
N GLU A 158 13.98 -17.43 3.20
CA GLU A 158 15.33 -17.92 3.53
C GLU A 158 16.24 -17.93 2.30
N SER A 159 15.73 -18.41 1.16
CA SER A 159 16.48 -18.41 -0.11
C SER A 159 16.87 -16.99 -0.53
N LEU A 160 15.96 -16.01 -0.39
CA LEU A 160 16.24 -14.61 -0.68
C LEU A 160 17.27 -14.02 0.28
N ARG A 161 17.24 -14.37 1.57
CA ARG A 161 18.25 -13.92 2.54
C ARG A 161 19.64 -14.50 2.25
N ILE A 162 19.70 -15.73 1.72
CA ILE A 162 20.95 -16.37 1.28
C ILE A 162 21.48 -15.69 0.01
N LEU A 163 20.62 -15.46 -0.99
CA LEU A 163 20.98 -14.83 -2.25
C LEU A 163 21.37 -13.35 -2.08
N PHE A 164 20.72 -12.65 -1.16
CA PHE A 164 20.89 -11.22 -0.92
C PHE A 164 21.25 -10.94 0.56
N PRO A 165 22.47 -11.29 0.98
CA PRO A 165 22.87 -11.27 2.38
C PRO A 165 23.07 -9.87 2.97
N ASN A 166 22.91 -8.79 2.20
CA ASN A 166 22.92 -7.42 2.73
C ASN A 166 21.57 -6.72 2.57
N ALA A 167 20.56 -7.41 2.03
CA ALA A 167 19.23 -6.84 1.88
C ALA A 167 18.51 -6.82 3.23
N ILE A 168 17.63 -5.82 3.37
CA ILE A 168 16.72 -5.60 4.51
C ILE A 168 15.27 -5.95 4.14
N GLY A 169 15.00 -6.31 2.88
CA GLY A 169 13.67 -6.64 2.43
C GLY A 169 13.59 -6.99 0.96
N ALA A 170 12.38 -7.32 0.50
CA ALA A 170 12.05 -7.52 -0.89
C ALA A 170 10.60 -7.07 -1.17
N GLN A 171 10.33 -6.64 -2.40
CA GLN A 171 8.97 -6.43 -2.91
C GLN A 171 8.71 -7.39 -4.07
N LEU A 172 7.64 -8.16 -3.93
CA LEU A 172 7.12 -9.08 -4.94
C LEU A 172 6.00 -8.37 -5.70
N LEU A 173 6.25 -7.98 -6.95
CA LEU A 173 5.30 -7.21 -7.76
C LEU A 173 4.56 -8.11 -8.75
N ILE A 174 3.24 -7.93 -8.85
CA ILE A 174 2.35 -8.65 -9.77
C ILE A 174 2.77 -8.48 -11.24
N SER A 175 3.48 -7.38 -11.56
CA SER A 175 4.03 -7.12 -12.88
C SER A 175 5.21 -8.01 -13.29
N GLY A 176 5.63 -8.97 -12.46
CA GLY A 176 6.70 -9.94 -12.78
C GLY A 176 8.09 -9.52 -12.30
N PHE A 177 8.16 -8.66 -11.28
CA PHE A 177 9.42 -8.11 -10.78
C PHE A 177 9.61 -8.41 -9.29
N LEU A 178 10.86 -8.71 -8.92
CA LEU A 178 11.30 -8.85 -7.54
C LEU A 178 12.31 -7.75 -7.22
N ARG A 179 11.88 -6.73 -6.45
CA ARG A 179 12.77 -5.65 -6.01
C ARG A 179 13.42 -6.04 -4.69
N ILE A 180 14.73 -6.12 -4.65
CA ILE A 180 15.51 -6.36 -3.44
C ILE A 180 15.87 -5.02 -2.80
N LEU A 181 15.50 -4.86 -1.53
CA LEU A 181 15.61 -3.60 -0.80
C LEU A 181 16.85 -3.59 0.10
N PHE A 182 17.61 -2.50 0.00
CA PHE A 182 18.79 -2.24 0.81
C PHE A 182 18.62 -0.95 1.62
N ASP A 183 19.34 -0.87 2.73
CA ASP A 183 19.38 0.32 3.60
C ASP A 183 20.18 1.50 3.01
N SER A 184 21.07 1.21 2.06
CA SER A 184 22.06 2.16 1.57
C SER A 184 22.43 1.89 0.11
N VAL A 185 22.77 2.97 -0.60
CA VAL A 185 23.31 2.91 -1.97
C VAL A 185 24.61 2.09 -2.01
N ALA A 186 25.46 2.22 -0.97
CA ALA A 186 26.70 1.47 -0.88
C ALA A 186 26.46 -0.05 -0.85
N ALA A 187 25.40 -0.52 -0.16
CA ALA A 187 25.03 -1.92 -0.16
C ALA A 187 24.49 -2.37 -1.53
N VAL A 188 23.72 -1.52 -2.22
CA VAL A 188 23.27 -1.78 -3.60
C VAL A 188 24.45 -1.93 -4.55
N GLU A 189 25.39 -0.98 -4.56
CA GLU A 189 26.58 -1.00 -5.42
C GLU A 189 27.49 -2.20 -5.10
N ARG A 190 27.66 -2.53 -3.82
CA ARG A 190 28.42 -3.71 -3.39
C ARG A 190 27.80 -4.99 -3.93
N THR A 191 26.50 -5.18 -3.78
CA THR A 191 25.78 -6.36 -4.30
C THR A 191 25.91 -6.43 -5.82
N ASN A 192 25.75 -5.31 -6.52
CA ASN A 192 25.93 -5.27 -7.97
C ASN A 192 27.35 -5.68 -8.39
N ASN A 193 28.38 -5.20 -7.70
CA ASN A 193 29.78 -5.51 -8.01
C ASN A 193 30.16 -6.96 -7.71
N LEU A 194 29.50 -7.59 -6.73
CA LEU A 194 29.70 -9.02 -6.39
C LEU A 194 28.98 -9.97 -7.35
N GLY A 195 27.99 -9.47 -8.11
CA GLY A 195 27.11 -10.27 -8.94
C GLY A 195 25.91 -10.81 -8.16
N TYR A 196 24.78 -10.91 -8.85
CA TYR A 196 23.51 -11.40 -8.31
C TYR A 196 22.71 -12.06 -9.43
N PRO A 197 21.75 -12.96 -9.13
CA PRO A 197 20.90 -13.55 -10.15
C PRO A 197 20.00 -12.49 -10.78
N SER A 198 19.99 -12.38 -12.12
CA SER A 198 19.09 -11.48 -12.84
C SER A 198 17.62 -11.89 -12.75
N MET A 199 17.36 -13.17 -12.46
CA MET A 199 16.02 -13.72 -12.25
C MET A 199 16.00 -14.66 -11.04
N VAL A 200 14.91 -14.62 -10.28
CA VAL A 200 14.64 -15.57 -9.20
C VAL A 200 13.19 -16.02 -9.33
N GLY A 201 12.95 -17.31 -9.47
CA GLY A 201 11.61 -17.86 -9.68
C GLY A 201 10.87 -17.26 -10.89
N GLU A 202 11.59 -17.00 -11.98
CA GLU A 202 11.11 -16.32 -13.21
C GLU A 202 10.76 -14.83 -13.05
N LEU A 203 11.04 -14.23 -11.90
CA LEU A 203 10.83 -12.81 -11.67
C LEU A 203 12.10 -12.03 -11.95
N VAL A 204 11.97 -10.89 -12.64
CA VAL A 204 13.10 -10.01 -12.94
C VAL A 204 13.58 -9.33 -11.66
N VAL A 205 14.85 -9.54 -11.31
CA VAL A 205 15.43 -8.97 -10.10
C VAL A 205 15.87 -7.52 -10.33
N LEU A 206 15.47 -6.64 -9.43
CA LEU A 206 15.89 -5.25 -9.39
C LEU A 206 16.50 -4.93 -8.02
N LEU A 207 17.62 -4.23 -7.97
CA LEU A 207 18.20 -3.75 -6.72
C LEU A 207 17.73 -2.31 -6.48
N ASP A 208 17.27 -1.97 -5.27
CA ASP A 208 16.94 -0.60 -4.90
C ASP A 208 17.14 -0.31 -3.41
N THR A 209 17.08 0.98 -3.05
CA THR A 209 17.09 1.44 -1.66
C THR A 209 15.68 1.51 -1.11
N ALA A 210 15.48 1.09 0.13
CA ALA A 210 14.23 1.30 0.83
C ALA A 210 14.05 2.80 1.19
N LYS A 211 12.90 3.37 0.85
CA LYS A 211 12.52 4.73 1.24
C LYS A 211 11.09 4.73 1.73
N PHE A 212 10.94 4.99 3.02
CA PHE A 212 9.64 4.99 3.67
C PHE A 212 9.28 6.40 4.13
N SER A 213 7.99 6.73 4.07
CA SER A 213 7.43 7.94 4.67
C SER A 213 6.29 7.54 5.57
N ALA A 214 6.42 7.86 6.87
CA ALA A 214 5.34 7.68 7.83
C ALA A 214 4.13 8.53 7.43
N THR A 215 2.94 7.98 7.56
CA THR A 215 1.71 8.70 7.23
C THR A 215 1.14 9.47 8.42
N ALA A 216 1.51 9.14 9.67
CA ALA A 216 1.10 9.89 10.87
C ALA A 216 2.03 11.09 11.18
N GLN A 217 1.51 12.03 11.97
CA GLN A 217 2.21 13.26 12.37
C GLN A 217 2.62 13.21 13.85
N ASN A 218 3.90 13.43 14.13
CA ASN A 218 4.35 13.83 15.45
C ASN A 218 4.12 15.34 15.60
N LEU A 219 3.37 15.76 16.62
CA LEU A 219 3.21 17.18 16.94
C LEU A 219 4.45 17.66 17.71
N ASN A 220 5.20 18.60 17.13
CA ASN A 220 6.22 19.32 17.89
C ASN A 220 5.53 20.33 18.81
N SER A 221 6.03 20.43 20.06
CA SER A 221 5.53 21.22 21.20
C SER A 221 5.49 22.75 21.01
N GLY A 222 5.06 23.27 19.85
CA GLY A 222 5.04 24.70 19.56
C GLY A 222 3.88 25.17 18.69
N ALA A 223 2.86 24.35 18.44
CA ALA A 223 1.68 24.77 17.70
C ALA A 223 0.60 25.26 18.68
N ALA A 224 0.48 26.56 18.83
CA ALA A 224 -0.62 27.19 19.55
C ALA A 224 -1.96 26.98 18.82
N VAL A 225 -3.03 26.99 19.62
CA VAL A 225 -4.47 27.07 19.29
C VAL A 225 -5.23 25.73 19.23
N SER A 226 -5.42 25.07 20.39
CA SER A 226 -6.64 25.21 21.22
C SER A 226 -6.57 24.27 22.46
N ASP A 227 -6.41 24.85 23.66
CA ASP A 227 -6.64 24.35 25.03
C ASP A 227 -6.19 22.95 25.52
N ALA A 228 -5.44 22.17 24.75
CA ALA A 228 -4.52 21.14 25.26
C ALA A 228 -3.44 20.85 24.20
N GLU A 229 -2.16 20.93 24.58
CA GLU A 229 -1.03 20.60 23.69
C GLU A 229 -0.92 19.08 23.52
N ALA A 230 -1.73 18.51 22.62
CA ALA A 230 -1.61 17.12 22.23
C ALA A 230 -0.18 16.83 21.74
N LYS A 231 0.47 15.85 22.35
CA LYS A 231 1.85 15.46 21.99
C LYS A 231 1.90 14.52 20.80
N SER A 232 0.81 13.82 20.54
CA SER A 232 0.70 12.97 19.37
C SER A 232 -0.73 12.80 18.86
N VAL A 233 -0.84 12.43 17.58
CA VAL A 233 -2.10 12.23 16.87
C VAL A 233 -2.00 10.96 16.02
N GLY A 234 -2.96 10.05 16.17
CA GLY A 234 -3.10 8.85 15.34
C GLY A 234 -4.52 8.73 14.80
N CYS A 235 -4.74 8.07 13.66
CA CYS A 235 -6.11 7.79 13.23
C CYS A 235 -6.71 6.63 14.01
N LEU A 236 -8.01 6.73 14.25
CA LEU A 236 -8.84 5.64 14.74
C LEU A 236 -9.32 4.81 13.56
N GLY A 237 -9.19 3.50 13.68
CA GLY A 237 -9.66 2.54 12.68
C GLY A 237 -11.03 1.97 13.04
N LEU A 238 -11.19 0.66 12.90
CA LEU A 238 -12.47 -0.03 13.07
C LEU A 238 -12.79 -0.31 14.54
N LYS A 239 -14.09 -0.27 14.87
CA LYS A 239 -14.60 -0.80 16.13
C LYS A 239 -14.84 -2.30 15.97
N LEU A 240 -14.24 -3.10 16.86
CA LEU A 240 -14.23 -4.55 16.76
C LEU A 240 -14.81 -5.20 18.02
N LYS A 241 -15.36 -6.39 17.85
CA LYS A 241 -15.65 -7.34 18.92
C LYS A 241 -14.71 -8.53 18.76
N LEU A 242 -13.73 -8.64 19.65
CA LEU A 242 -12.71 -9.69 19.62
C LEU A 242 -13.30 -11.07 19.94
N PRO A 243 -12.61 -12.17 19.58
CA PRO A 243 -12.89 -13.50 20.12
C PRO A 243 -12.90 -13.45 21.66
N GLY A 244 -14.03 -13.77 22.29
CA GLY A 244 -14.25 -13.56 23.73
C GLY A 244 -15.18 -12.40 24.08
N GLY A 245 -15.67 -11.67 23.07
CA GLY A 245 -16.76 -10.70 23.21
C GLY A 245 -16.34 -9.29 23.64
N LYS A 246 -15.04 -9.06 23.81
CA LYS A 246 -14.47 -7.78 24.21
C LYS A 246 -14.57 -6.75 23.10
N MET A 247 -15.05 -5.55 23.43
CA MET A 247 -15.19 -4.44 22.48
C MET A 247 -13.93 -3.58 22.50
N VAL A 248 -13.38 -3.30 21.32
CA VAL A 248 -12.15 -2.50 21.15
C VAL A 248 -12.27 -1.55 19.97
N LEU A 249 -11.44 -0.52 19.94
CA LEU A 249 -11.24 0.36 18.80
C LEU A 249 -9.79 0.29 18.34
N THR A 250 -9.55 0.11 17.04
CA THR A 250 -8.16 0.04 16.53
C THR A 250 -7.54 1.42 16.36
N THR A 251 -6.22 1.49 16.50
CA THR A 251 -5.42 2.68 16.19
C THR A 251 -4.01 2.28 15.78
N VAL A 252 -3.29 3.18 15.10
CA VAL A 252 -1.89 2.96 14.72
C VAL A 252 -0.95 3.05 15.92
N THR A 253 0.03 2.15 16.04
CA THR A 253 0.99 2.12 17.16
C THR A 253 2.01 3.26 17.06
N HIS A 254 2.58 3.49 15.87
CA HIS A 254 3.67 4.43 15.65
C HIS A 254 3.35 5.87 16.02
N ALA A 255 2.06 6.24 16.08
CA ALA A 255 1.61 7.56 16.52
C ALA A 255 1.75 7.78 18.03
N TYR A 256 1.85 6.73 18.84
CA TYR A 256 1.86 6.86 20.31
C TYR A 256 3.15 6.37 20.94
N VAL A 257 4.19 6.12 20.15
CA VAL A 257 5.50 5.70 20.66
C VAL A 257 6.61 6.63 20.20
N HIS A 258 7.77 6.55 20.86
CA HIS A 258 8.95 7.22 20.38
C HIS A 258 9.45 6.52 19.11
N ASN A 259 9.54 7.27 18.01
CA ASN A 259 10.08 6.76 16.75
C ASN A 259 11.54 7.23 16.62
N PRO A 260 12.54 6.32 16.68
CA PRO A 260 13.94 6.72 16.63
C PRO A 260 14.24 7.43 15.30
N ALA A 261 14.93 8.57 15.39
CA ALA A 261 15.43 9.26 14.21
C ALA A 261 16.60 8.45 13.60
N LEU A 262 16.66 8.36 12.28
CA LEU A 262 17.80 7.75 11.58
C LEU A 262 19.13 8.37 12.08
N PRO A 263 20.13 7.56 12.48
CA PRO A 263 21.40 8.07 13.00
C PRO A 263 22.10 9.04 12.03
N VAL A 264 22.55 10.18 12.57
CA VAL A 264 23.16 11.30 11.83
C VAL A 264 24.42 10.90 11.02
N VAL A 265 25.10 9.82 11.40
CA VAL A 265 26.38 9.38 10.80
C VAL A 265 26.18 8.78 9.39
N LEU A 266 25.00 8.26 9.07
CA LEU A 266 24.68 7.68 7.75
C LEU A 266 24.30 8.72 6.68
N MET A 267 24.19 10.00 7.05
CA MET A 267 23.56 11.03 6.23
C MET A 267 24.50 12.17 5.82
N ARG A 268 25.46 11.99 4.91
CA ARG A 268 26.41 13.10 4.61
C ARG A 268 26.45 13.71 3.22
N VAL A 269 25.71 13.29 2.19
CA VAL A 269 25.66 14.11 0.95
C VAL A 269 24.30 14.13 0.24
N ALA A 270 23.61 12.99 0.09
CA ALA A 270 22.28 12.95 -0.56
C ALA A 270 21.14 13.48 0.36
N ASP A 271 21.32 13.33 1.67
CA ASP A 271 20.36 13.80 2.66
C ASP A 271 20.33 15.31 2.84
N TRP A 272 21.27 16.07 2.28
CA TRP A 272 21.13 17.53 2.34
C TRP A 272 20.00 18.01 1.43
N VAL A 273 19.85 17.42 0.24
CA VAL A 273 18.74 17.73 -0.69
C VAL A 273 17.43 17.13 -0.22
N ILE A 274 17.43 15.91 0.35
CA ILE A 274 16.25 15.29 0.94
C ILE A 274 15.86 15.98 2.26
N ARG A 275 16.81 16.43 3.10
CA ARG A 275 16.52 17.25 4.28
C ARG A 275 16.12 18.66 3.92
N ALA A 276 16.60 19.27 2.85
CA ALA A 276 16.07 20.55 2.36
C ALA A 276 14.62 20.37 1.88
N LYS A 277 14.32 19.31 1.13
CA LYS A 277 12.94 18.98 0.71
C LYS A 277 12.04 18.61 1.90
N ASN A 278 12.55 17.85 2.88
CA ASN A 278 11.82 17.48 4.09
C ASN A 278 11.70 18.63 5.08
N ALA A 279 12.68 19.54 5.15
CA ALA A 279 12.59 20.79 5.92
C ALA A 279 11.57 21.73 5.29
N ILE A 280 11.48 21.80 3.95
CA ILE A 280 10.40 22.51 3.26
C ILE A 280 9.04 21.81 3.45
N CYS A 281 9.01 20.46 3.54
CA CYS A 281 7.80 19.72 3.92
C CYS A 281 7.40 19.91 5.38
N ARG A 282 8.35 20.20 6.29
CA ARG A 282 8.08 20.61 7.69
C ARG A 282 7.47 22.01 7.78
N PHE A 283 7.52 22.82 6.71
CA PHE A 283 6.84 24.12 6.64
C PHE A 283 5.42 24.04 6.05
N ARG A 284 4.91 22.84 5.72
CA ARG A 284 3.50 22.65 5.39
C ARG A 284 2.91 21.58 6.29
N ASN A 285 2.42 22.01 7.45
CA ASN A 285 1.37 21.27 8.15
C ASN A 285 0.21 21.11 7.15
N PRO A 286 -0.25 19.88 6.85
CA PRO A 286 -1.60 19.71 6.33
C PRO A 286 -2.54 20.40 7.31
N SER A 287 -3.44 21.25 6.82
CA SER A 287 -4.40 21.92 7.69
C SER A 287 -5.31 20.86 8.31
N LEU A 288 -5.02 20.42 9.54
CA LEU A 288 -5.92 19.64 10.40
C LEU A 288 -7.28 20.34 10.64
N ASP A 289 -7.39 21.58 10.18
CA ASP A 289 -8.62 22.37 10.17
C ASP A 289 -9.60 22.01 9.03
N ARG A 290 -9.17 21.17 8.07
CA ARG A 290 -10.01 20.77 6.93
C ARG A 290 -10.51 19.33 6.97
N ASP A 291 -9.99 18.47 7.84
CA ASP A 291 -10.25 17.02 7.80
C ASP A 291 -11.34 16.59 8.81
N SER A 292 -12.47 16.11 8.30
CA SER A 292 -13.55 15.47 9.06
C SER A 292 -13.25 13.98 9.33
N ARG A 293 -12.08 13.65 9.89
CA ARG A 293 -11.62 12.26 10.13
C ARG A 293 -11.58 11.91 11.61
N ALA A 294 -11.63 10.60 11.89
CA ALA A 294 -11.51 10.04 13.24
C ALA A 294 -10.06 10.07 13.74
N PHE A 295 -9.67 11.07 14.51
CA PHE A 295 -8.33 11.13 15.11
C PHE A 295 -8.38 10.97 16.63
N GLY A 296 -7.49 10.13 17.15
CA GLY A 296 -7.17 10.03 18.57
C GLY A 296 -5.95 10.89 18.89
N VAL A 297 -5.94 11.50 20.07
CA VAL A 297 -4.80 12.26 20.61
C VAL A 297 -4.45 11.81 22.00
N SER A 298 -3.17 11.96 22.36
CA SER A 298 -2.69 11.75 23.72
C SER A 298 -1.83 12.91 24.19
N ASP A 299 -2.04 13.32 25.44
CA ASP A 299 -1.24 14.34 26.13
C ASP A 299 -0.07 13.72 26.92
N GLN A 300 -0.07 12.39 27.02
CA GLN A 300 0.97 11.63 27.71
C GLN A 300 2.28 11.65 26.90
N SER A 301 3.42 11.57 27.60
CA SER A 301 4.73 11.55 26.94
C SER A 301 4.89 10.34 26.02
N LEU A 302 5.51 10.56 24.86
CA LEU A 302 5.94 9.47 24.00
C LEU A 302 7.00 8.63 24.73
N SER A 303 6.77 7.32 24.74
CA SER A 303 7.62 6.27 25.31
C SER A 303 7.60 5.10 24.34
N ASN A 304 8.52 4.13 24.47
CA ASN A 304 8.52 2.98 23.56
C ASN A 304 7.32 2.03 23.77
N ASN A 305 6.55 2.21 24.84
CA ASN A 305 5.37 1.41 25.14
C ASN A 305 4.10 2.25 24.94
N PRO A 306 3.19 1.87 24.04
CA PRO A 306 1.92 2.57 23.83
C PRO A 306 0.85 2.22 24.87
N THR A 307 0.98 1.10 25.60
CA THR A 307 -0.01 0.61 26.55
C THR A 307 -0.13 1.53 27.77
N GLY A 308 -1.36 1.74 28.25
CA GLY A 308 -1.71 2.62 29.36
C GLY A 308 -2.00 4.07 28.94
N LYS A 309 -1.87 4.40 27.65
CA LYS A 309 -2.10 5.75 27.15
C LYS A 309 -3.56 6.06 26.97
N ASP A 310 -3.99 7.15 27.60
CA ASP A 310 -5.33 7.70 27.40
C ASP A 310 -5.42 8.39 26.04
N ILE A 311 -6.47 8.02 25.31
CA ILE A 311 -6.78 8.54 23.98
C ILE A 311 -8.04 9.38 24.06
N PHE A 312 -7.93 10.61 23.59
CA PHE A 312 -9.02 11.57 23.47
C PHE A 312 -9.34 11.81 22.00
N LEU A 313 -10.59 12.12 21.70
CA LEU A 313 -10.99 12.42 20.33
C LEU A 313 -10.49 13.82 19.95
N PHE A 314 -9.78 13.94 18.83
CA PHE A 314 -9.13 15.19 18.40
C PHE A 314 -10.08 16.40 18.41
N LYS A 315 -9.57 17.55 18.85
CA LYS A 315 -10.34 18.80 19.05
C LYS A 315 -11.53 18.68 20.02
N THR A 316 -11.62 17.60 20.79
CA THR A 316 -12.62 17.43 21.84
C THR A 316 -11.94 17.06 23.16
N LYS A 317 -12.64 17.25 24.27
CA LYS A 317 -12.21 16.72 25.58
C LYS A 317 -12.80 15.33 25.87
N LYS A 318 -13.38 14.67 24.86
CA LYS A 318 -14.03 13.37 25.01
C LYS A 318 -12.97 12.28 25.02
N LYS A 319 -12.80 11.61 26.15
CA LYS A 319 -11.99 10.39 26.24
C LYS A 319 -12.63 9.29 25.39
N VAL A 320 -11.87 8.72 24.48
CA VAL A 320 -12.25 7.56 23.67
C VAL A 320 -12.02 6.29 24.48
N GLY A 321 -10.88 6.21 25.17
CA GLY A 321 -10.50 5.06 25.97
C GLY A 321 -9.02 5.09 26.33
N THR A 322 -8.47 3.93 26.66
CA THR A 322 -7.06 3.72 26.98
C THR A 322 -6.50 2.60 26.10
N ILE A 323 -5.27 2.75 25.61
CA ILE A 323 -4.58 1.66 24.89
C ILE A 323 -4.28 0.54 25.88
N THR A 324 -4.88 -0.62 25.70
CA THR A 324 -4.72 -1.79 26.58
C THR A 324 -3.90 -2.90 25.96
N HIS A 325 -3.79 -2.92 24.64
CA HIS A 325 -3.06 -3.94 23.90
C HIS A 325 -2.32 -3.35 22.70
N CYS A 326 -1.14 -3.89 22.42
CA CYS A 326 -0.29 -3.52 21.29
C CYS A 326 0.28 -4.78 20.68
N PHE A 327 0.16 -4.92 19.35
CA PHE A 327 0.66 -6.07 18.60
C PHE A 327 2.12 -5.91 18.17
N ASP A 328 2.71 -4.74 18.42
CA ASP A 328 4.10 -4.44 18.10
C ASP A 328 4.96 -4.41 19.36
N ASN A 329 6.24 -4.70 19.16
CA ASN A 329 7.30 -4.33 20.10
C ASN A 329 8.25 -3.38 19.36
N PRO A 330 7.93 -2.07 19.27
CA PRO A 330 8.67 -1.13 18.44
C PRO A 330 10.16 -1.13 18.76
N SER A 331 10.98 -1.26 17.71
CA SER A 331 12.43 -1.24 17.88
C SER A 331 12.90 0.10 18.47
N PRO A 332 13.79 0.11 19.48
CA PRO A 332 14.36 1.34 20.01
C PRO A 332 15.36 2.01 19.05
N ILE A 333 15.79 1.30 18.00
CA ILE A 333 16.86 1.73 17.09
C ILE A 333 16.37 1.84 15.66
N LEU A 334 15.49 0.93 15.21
CA LEU A 334 15.00 0.92 13.84
C LEU A 334 13.81 1.87 13.68
N PRO A 335 13.85 2.77 12.68
CA PRO A 335 12.75 3.66 12.45
C PRO A 335 11.55 2.90 11.89
N TYR A 336 10.37 3.49 12.06
CA TYR A 336 9.20 3.11 11.29
C TYR A 336 9.47 3.19 9.78
N PRO A 337 8.99 2.23 8.95
CA PRO A 337 8.18 1.06 9.28
C PRO A 337 8.97 -0.20 9.66
N VAL A 338 10.31 -0.20 9.51
CA VAL A 338 11.17 -1.40 9.62
C VAL A 338 11.11 -2.04 11.01
N GLY A 339 10.95 -1.24 12.07
CA GLY A 339 10.87 -1.72 13.45
C GLY A 339 9.48 -2.16 13.94
N TYR A 340 8.53 -2.39 13.02
CA TYR A 340 7.11 -2.65 13.33
C TYR A 340 6.62 -3.87 12.56
N ARG A 341 5.72 -4.66 13.17
CA ARG A 341 5.16 -5.87 12.55
C ARG A 341 3.78 -5.63 11.95
N HIS A 342 2.94 -4.93 12.71
CA HIS A 342 1.52 -4.71 12.42
C HIS A 342 1.15 -3.23 12.46
N ASP A 343 1.89 -2.44 13.25
CA ASP A 343 1.57 -1.04 13.55
C ASP A 343 0.12 -0.88 14.04
N LEU A 344 -0.26 -1.73 14.99
CA LEU A 344 -1.63 -1.88 15.49
C LEU A 344 -1.70 -1.93 17.02
N SER A 345 -2.52 -1.06 17.57
CA SER A 345 -2.88 -0.99 18.99
C SER A 345 -4.40 -0.99 19.17
N LEU A 346 -4.86 -1.48 20.33
CA LEU A 346 -6.27 -1.57 20.70
C LEU A 346 -6.60 -0.65 21.86
N ILE A 347 -7.68 0.11 21.70
CA ILE A 347 -8.24 1.01 22.70
C ILE A 347 -9.48 0.37 23.32
N GLU A 348 -9.53 0.37 24.64
CA GLU A 348 -10.70 -0.04 25.43
C GLU A 348 -11.29 1.13 26.21
N GLY A 349 -12.60 1.11 26.40
CA GLY A 349 -13.31 2.11 27.17
C GLY A 349 -14.77 1.74 27.35
N GLU A 350 -15.43 2.37 28.34
CA GLU A 350 -16.84 2.10 28.67
C GLU A 350 -17.80 2.49 27.54
N ALA A 351 -17.46 3.54 26.78
CA ALA A 351 -18.29 4.07 25.69
C ALA A 351 -17.44 4.39 24.44
N LEU A 352 -16.87 3.34 23.83
CA LEU A 352 -16.09 3.46 22.59
C LEU A 352 -16.89 4.16 21.50
N SER A 353 -16.29 5.21 20.92
CA SER A 353 -16.90 5.99 19.84
C SER A 353 -17.28 5.12 18.65
N GLU A 354 -18.41 5.44 18.02
CA GLU A 354 -18.81 4.81 16.76
C GLU A 354 -17.95 5.33 15.62
N VAL A 355 -17.42 4.42 14.83
CA VAL A 355 -16.66 4.72 13.62
C VAL A 355 -17.44 4.18 12.42
N VAL A 356 -17.67 5.05 11.43
CA VAL A 356 -18.57 4.80 10.30
C VAL A 356 -17.91 5.13 8.98
N SER A 357 -18.31 4.38 7.94
CA SER A 357 -18.07 4.74 6.55
C SER A 357 -18.74 6.09 6.22
N PRO A 358 -18.21 6.85 5.25
CA PRO A 358 -18.88 8.05 4.79
C PRO A 358 -20.30 7.78 4.25
N PRO A 359 -21.26 8.72 4.39
CA PRO A 359 -22.63 8.51 3.91
C PRO A 359 -22.69 8.24 2.41
N GLY A 360 -23.54 7.28 2.00
CA GLY A 360 -23.69 6.88 0.60
C GLY A 360 -22.62 5.91 0.08
N TYR A 361 -21.72 5.45 0.94
CA TYR A 361 -20.65 4.48 0.61
C TYR A 361 -20.83 3.14 1.34
N PRO A 362 -20.12 2.08 0.92
CA PRO A 362 -20.32 0.74 1.47
C PRO A 362 -20.04 0.71 2.98
N VAL A 363 -20.89 0.00 3.70
CA VAL A 363 -20.68 -0.27 5.12
C VAL A 363 -19.64 -1.37 5.26
N ILE A 364 -18.54 -1.09 5.96
CA ILE A 364 -17.53 -2.12 6.25
C ILE A 364 -18.07 -3.02 7.35
N SER A 365 -18.37 -4.28 7.01
CA SER A 365 -19.06 -5.20 7.93
C SER A 365 -18.38 -6.56 8.09
N ALA A 366 -17.33 -6.86 7.32
CA ALA A 366 -16.62 -8.14 7.38
C ALA A 366 -15.13 -7.98 7.06
N TRP A 367 -14.35 -9.04 7.31
CA TRP A 367 -12.95 -9.14 6.92
C TRP A 367 -12.81 -9.92 5.62
N ALA A 368 -12.06 -9.37 4.68
CA ALA A 368 -11.72 -10.04 3.43
C ALA A 368 -10.67 -11.13 3.66
N ARG A 369 -10.74 -12.19 2.86
CA ARG A 369 -9.63 -13.15 2.76
C ARG A 369 -8.53 -12.62 1.86
N TYR A 370 -7.27 -12.80 2.26
CA TYR A 370 -6.14 -12.33 1.47
C TYR A 370 -6.04 -13.04 0.11
N GLU A 371 -6.37 -14.34 0.02
CA GLU A 371 -6.46 -15.08 -1.24
C GLU A 371 -7.29 -14.36 -2.32
N ASN A 372 -8.42 -13.75 -1.94
CA ASN A 372 -9.31 -13.04 -2.87
C ASN A 372 -8.64 -11.75 -3.37
N VAL A 373 -8.04 -11.01 -2.45
CA VAL A 373 -7.31 -9.76 -2.73
C VAL A 373 -6.16 -10.04 -3.70
N LEU A 374 -5.37 -11.07 -3.42
CA LEU A 374 -4.24 -11.49 -4.26
C LEU A 374 -4.70 -12.01 -5.64
N ALA A 375 -5.86 -12.67 -5.69
CA ALA A 375 -6.49 -13.10 -6.95
C ALA A 375 -6.98 -11.93 -7.83
N GLY A 376 -7.04 -10.71 -7.29
CA GLY A 376 -7.37 -9.49 -8.03
C GLY A 376 -8.84 -9.12 -8.00
N VAL A 377 -9.53 -9.33 -6.87
CA VAL A 377 -10.84 -8.70 -6.66
C VAL A 377 -10.70 -7.17 -6.66
N PRO A 378 -11.73 -6.41 -7.09
CA PRO A 378 -11.71 -4.96 -7.01
C PRO A 378 -11.46 -4.47 -5.58
N LEU A 379 -10.71 -3.37 -5.46
CA LEU A 379 -10.35 -2.77 -4.18
C LEU A 379 -10.71 -1.28 -4.16
N TYR A 380 -10.94 -0.77 -2.96
CA TYR A 380 -10.99 0.67 -2.69
C TYR A 380 -10.39 0.97 -1.32
N ALA A 381 -9.84 2.17 -1.14
CA ALA A 381 -9.41 2.68 0.15
C ALA A 381 -10.43 3.70 0.66
N VAL A 382 -10.82 3.62 1.93
CA VAL A 382 -11.80 4.52 2.56
C VAL A 382 -11.28 5.08 3.88
N ALA A 383 -11.48 6.37 4.10
CA ALA A 383 -11.21 7.04 5.37
C ALA A 383 -12.47 7.04 6.24
N LEU A 384 -12.34 6.53 7.46
CA LEU A 384 -13.44 6.44 8.41
C LEU A 384 -13.58 7.71 9.24
N ASN A 385 -14.78 7.95 9.76
CA ASN A 385 -15.07 9.08 10.64
C ASN A 385 -15.66 8.59 11.97
N ALA A 386 -15.26 9.24 13.06
CA ALA A 386 -15.92 9.09 14.35
C ALA A 386 -17.15 10.00 14.30
N GLN A 387 -18.34 9.52 14.68
CA GLN A 387 -19.57 10.34 14.69
C GLN A 387 -19.39 11.61 15.55
N THR A 388 -18.85 12.65 14.95
CA THR A 388 -18.69 14.01 15.50
C THR A 388 -19.72 14.96 14.91
N GLN A 389 -20.67 14.43 14.14
CA GLN A 389 -21.70 15.14 13.35
C GLN A 389 -21.15 16.13 12.29
N ASN A 390 -19.83 16.33 12.24
CA ASN A 390 -19.15 17.19 11.28
C ASN A 390 -18.68 16.38 10.08
N TRP A 391 -19.60 16.02 9.20
CA TRP A 391 -19.26 15.50 7.88
C TRP A 391 -18.93 16.66 6.95
N ARG A 392 -17.70 16.69 6.41
CA ARG A 392 -17.40 17.49 5.21
C ARG A 392 -17.18 16.53 4.05
N VAL A 393 -18.28 16.16 3.41
CA VAL A 393 -18.23 15.64 2.03
C VAL A 393 -18.09 16.88 1.15
N VAL A 394 -16.90 17.12 0.60
CA VAL A 394 -16.69 18.26 -0.30
C VAL A 394 -16.62 17.76 -1.72
N GLU A 395 -17.55 18.22 -2.55
CA GLU A 395 -17.47 18.11 -4.00
C GLU A 395 -16.86 19.40 -4.56
N GLY A 396 -15.78 19.29 -5.35
CA GLY A 396 -15.14 20.42 -6.05
C GLY A 396 -13.69 20.74 -5.65
N THR A 397 -13.07 21.65 -6.42
CA THR A 397 -11.67 21.76 -6.94
C THR A 397 -10.43 21.62 -6.01
N LYS A 398 -10.50 20.81 -4.96
CA LYS A 398 -9.50 19.82 -4.51
C LYS A 398 -9.84 19.51 -3.05
N VAL A 399 -10.76 18.57 -2.89
CA VAL A 399 -10.89 17.78 -1.67
C VAL A 399 -10.69 16.33 -2.05
N THR A 400 -9.74 15.72 -1.36
CA THR A 400 -9.30 14.36 -1.56
C THR A 400 -10.47 13.41 -1.30
N PRO A 401 -10.76 12.43 -2.17
CA PRO A 401 -11.90 11.55 -1.96
C PRO A 401 -11.77 10.85 -0.61
N ALA A 402 -12.85 10.84 0.18
CA ALA A 402 -12.95 9.98 1.36
C ALA A 402 -12.84 8.49 0.96
N LEU A 403 -13.07 8.18 -0.33
CA LEU A 403 -12.95 6.86 -0.90
C LEU A 403 -12.27 6.92 -2.28
N ALA A 404 -11.26 6.09 -2.51
CA ALA A 404 -10.58 5.97 -3.80
C ALA A 404 -10.45 4.51 -4.25
N ASN A 405 -10.83 4.21 -5.49
CA ASN A 405 -10.56 2.90 -6.11
C ASN A 405 -9.06 2.59 -6.02
N ALA A 406 -8.73 1.34 -5.73
CA ALA A 406 -7.38 0.88 -5.51
C ALA A 406 -7.05 -0.34 -6.38
N LEU A 407 -5.77 -0.51 -6.65
CA LEU A 407 -5.20 -1.66 -7.34
C LEU A 407 -4.03 -2.20 -6.52
N LEU A 408 -4.08 -3.50 -6.22
CA LEU A 408 -2.98 -4.21 -5.62
C LEU A 408 -1.81 -4.29 -6.61
N LEU A 409 -0.63 -3.86 -6.17
CA LEU A 409 0.62 -3.93 -6.94
C LEU A 409 1.45 -5.15 -6.58
N GLY A 410 1.34 -5.63 -5.33
CA GLY A 410 2.14 -6.75 -4.84
C GLY A 410 2.25 -6.75 -3.31
N THR A 411 3.30 -7.39 -2.80
CA THR A 411 3.58 -7.51 -1.36
C THR A 411 5.01 -7.08 -1.05
N GLU A 412 5.24 -6.52 0.12
CA GLU A 412 6.55 -6.17 0.65
C GLU A 412 6.87 -7.03 1.87
N TYR A 413 8.12 -7.47 1.96
CA TYR A 413 8.69 -8.20 3.07
C TYR A 413 9.87 -7.39 3.59
N ILE A 414 9.83 -7.01 4.86
CA ILE A 414 10.93 -6.34 5.55
C ILE A 414 11.41 -7.28 6.65
N TRP A 415 12.72 -7.44 6.80
CA TRP A 415 13.29 -8.29 7.82
C TRP A 415 14.40 -7.59 8.59
N ASP A 416 14.40 -7.82 9.91
CA ASP A 416 15.44 -7.41 10.83
C ASP A 416 16.27 -8.64 11.22
N ARG A 417 17.54 -8.62 10.84
CA ARG A 417 18.47 -9.71 11.12
C ARG A 417 18.91 -9.75 12.57
N GLU A 418 18.99 -8.60 13.22
CA GLU A 418 19.45 -8.49 14.60
C GLU A 418 18.35 -8.97 15.54
N ALA A 419 17.11 -8.54 15.32
CA ALA A 419 15.96 -9.02 16.07
C ALA A 419 15.44 -10.39 15.62
N SER A 420 15.95 -10.94 14.51
CA SER A 420 15.40 -12.14 13.85
C SER A 420 13.90 -12.01 13.60
N ASP A 421 13.49 -10.86 13.07
CA ASP A 421 12.10 -10.47 12.92
C ASP A 421 11.73 -10.13 11.48
N GLN A 422 10.45 -10.20 11.15
CA GLN A 422 9.96 -9.83 9.83
C GLN A 422 8.53 -9.28 9.84
N ALA A 423 8.28 -8.38 8.90
CA ALA A 423 6.99 -7.79 8.65
C ALA A 423 6.60 -7.96 7.18
N VAL A 424 5.29 -8.08 6.94
CA VAL A 424 4.73 -8.20 5.59
C VAL A 424 3.66 -7.14 5.40
N ALA A 425 3.70 -6.49 4.25
CA ALA A 425 2.72 -5.48 3.87
C ALA A 425 2.16 -5.74 2.47
N MET A 426 0.90 -5.39 2.27
CA MET A 426 0.32 -5.28 0.93
C MET A 426 0.66 -3.91 0.34
N LEU A 427 0.98 -3.89 -0.95
CA LEU A 427 1.31 -2.68 -1.70
C LEU A 427 0.19 -2.37 -2.68
N TRP A 428 -0.35 -1.16 -2.66
CA TRP A 428 -1.37 -0.74 -3.60
C TRP A 428 -1.19 0.71 -4.04
N ARG A 429 -1.95 1.05 -5.07
CA ARG A 429 -2.04 2.39 -5.63
C ARG A 429 -3.52 2.74 -5.80
N SER A 430 -3.86 4.02 -5.84
CA SER A 430 -5.23 4.49 -5.97
C SER A 430 -5.45 5.25 -7.27
N LYS A 431 -6.70 5.37 -7.71
CA LYS A 431 -7.05 6.30 -8.79
C LYS A 431 -6.65 7.72 -8.36
N GLU A 432 -6.03 8.46 -9.28
CA GLU A 432 -5.52 9.82 -9.08
C GLU A 432 -4.47 9.95 -7.97
N ASP A 433 -3.52 9.00 -7.92
CA ASP A 433 -2.32 8.93 -7.05
C ASP A 433 -1.35 10.13 -7.09
N VAL A 434 -1.75 11.27 -7.64
CA VAL A 434 -0.88 12.44 -7.83
C VAL A 434 -0.71 13.25 -6.54
N ASP A 435 -1.62 13.09 -5.58
CA ASP A 435 -1.54 13.74 -4.27
C ASP A 435 -1.12 12.72 -3.19
N SER A 436 -0.02 13.01 -2.48
CA SER A 436 0.45 12.19 -1.35
C SER A 436 -0.67 12.08 -0.33
N ALA A 437 -0.90 10.88 0.18
CA ALA A 437 -1.91 10.59 1.19
C ALA A 437 -1.45 11.03 2.59
N ARG A 438 -0.70 12.15 2.70
CA ARG A 438 -0.35 12.81 3.96
C ARG A 438 -1.64 13.12 4.73
N GLY A 439 -1.94 12.31 5.74
CA GLY A 439 -3.17 12.38 6.52
C GLY A 439 -4.08 11.14 6.46
N TYR A 440 -3.80 10.15 5.61
CA TYR A 440 -4.56 8.90 5.49
C TYR A 440 -3.97 7.75 6.33
N SER A 441 -3.29 8.06 7.43
CA SER A 441 -2.67 7.09 8.35
C SER A 441 -3.70 6.30 9.15
N GLY A 442 -4.55 5.53 8.47
CA GLY A 442 -5.71 4.86 9.05
C GLY A 442 -6.93 4.77 8.13
N SER A 443 -6.77 5.02 6.83
CA SER A 443 -7.74 4.50 5.86
C SER A 443 -7.72 2.97 5.88
N VAL A 444 -8.86 2.38 5.55
CA VAL A 444 -9.01 0.94 5.43
C VAL A 444 -9.00 0.61 3.94
N LEU A 445 -8.14 -0.33 3.55
CA LEU A 445 -8.23 -0.96 2.24
C LEU A 445 -9.33 -2.02 2.31
N CYS A 446 -10.27 -1.99 1.37
CA CYS A 446 -11.43 -2.84 1.33
C CYS A 446 -11.58 -3.55 -0.02
N THR A 447 -12.23 -4.71 -0.01
CA THR A 447 -12.73 -5.37 -1.24
C THR A 447 -14.05 -4.76 -1.70
N GLY A 448 -14.29 -4.84 -3.01
CA GLY A 448 -15.51 -4.38 -3.66
C GLY A 448 -15.32 -3.08 -4.42
N THR A 449 -16.43 -2.42 -4.69
CA THR A 449 -16.50 -1.14 -5.39
C THR A 449 -17.17 -0.08 -4.50
N PRO A 450 -16.91 1.22 -4.73
CA PRO A 450 -17.55 2.31 -4.00
C PRO A 450 -19.08 2.32 -4.08
N THR A 451 -19.67 1.59 -5.03
CA THR A 451 -21.11 1.50 -5.26
C THR A 451 -21.77 0.32 -4.56
N ASP A 452 -20.99 -0.55 -3.93
CA ASP A 452 -21.52 -1.71 -3.22
C ASP A 452 -22.22 -1.28 -1.91
N GLN A 453 -23.18 -2.07 -1.45
CA GLN A 453 -23.84 -1.80 -0.16
C GLN A 453 -22.93 -2.13 1.03
N HIS A 454 -22.11 -3.16 0.88
CA HIS A 454 -21.23 -3.70 1.91
C HIS A 454 -19.82 -3.86 1.36
N GLY A 455 -18.82 -3.61 2.20
CA GLY A 455 -17.42 -3.86 1.91
C GLY A 455 -16.76 -4.72 2.98
N GLU A 456 -15.66 -5.39 2.61
CA GLU A 456 -14.87 -6.18 3.54
C GLU A 456 -13.50 -5.54 3.72
N ALA A 457 -13.07 -5.35 4.97
CA ALA A 457 -11.76 -4.78 5.31
C ALA A 457 -10.63 -5.78 5.02
N VAL A 458 -9.51 -5.28 4.51
CA VAL A 458 -8.32 -6.06 4.18
C VAL A 458 -7.18 -5.73 5.15
N VAL A 459 -6.69 -4.49 5.10
CA VAL A 459 -5.59 -3.98 5.92
C VAL A 459 -5.81 -2.48 6.18
N PHE A 460 -5.10 -1.94 7.17
CA PHE A 460 -5.04 -0.50 7.39
C PHE A 460 -3.91 0.11 6.56
N GLN A 461 -4.08 1.35 6.10
CA GLN A 461 -2.97 2.09 5.50
C GLN A 461 -2.03 2.59 6.59
N ASN A 462 -0.81 2.08 6.56
CA ASN A 462 0.23 2.37 7.54
C ASN A 462 1.25 3.37 6.98
N TYR A 463 1.82 3.10 5.79
CA TYR A 463 2.90 3.93 5.24
C TYR A 463 2.83 4.14 3.73
N GLU A 464 3.67 5.04 3.24
CA GLU A 464 3.92 5.21 1.82
C GLU A 464 5.38 4.85 1.50
N THR A 465 5.59 4.24 0.33
CA THR A 465 6.90 3.87 -0.21
C THR A 465 7.06 4.37 -1.64
N GLY A 466 8.30 4.64 -2.03
CA GLY A 466 8.62 5.11 -3.38
C GLY A 466 8.88 3.95 -4.35
N LEU A 467 8.17 3.95 -5.48
CA LEU A 467 8.50 3.12 -6.64
C LEU A 467 9.21 3.96 -7.69
N ARG A 468 10.45 3.62 -8.01
CA ARG A 468 11.20 4.31 -9.05
C ARG A 468 10.65 3.93 -10.42
N ILE A 469 10.45 4.93 -11.29
CA ILE A 469 9.86 4.79 -12.62
C ILE A 469 10.77 5.40 -13.69
N LEU A 470 10.63 4.95 -14.94
CA LEU A 470 11.46 5.41 -16.06
C LEU A 470 11.13 6.85 -16.47
N ASP A 471 9.84 7.17 -16.61
CA ASP A 471 9.37 8.48 -17.07
C ASP A 471 8.80 9.31 -15.91
N GLY A 472 9.44 10.42 -15.55
CA GLY A 472 8.90 11.42 -14.62
C GLY A 472 9.81 11.77 -13.43
N SER A 473 9.30 12.61 -12.52
CA SER A 473 10.00 13.08 -11.32
C SER A 473 10.20 11.94 -10.29
N LEU A 474 11.20 11.12 -10.55
CA LEU A 474 11.90 10.14 -9.72
C LEU A 474 11.11 8.99 -9.05
N PHE A 475 9.85 9.15 -8.61
CA PHE A 475 9.10 8.09 -7.92
C PHE A 475 7.57 8.19 -8.08
N ALA A 476 6.90 7.04 -8.29
CA ALA A 476 5.48 6.86 -7.99
C ALA A 476 5.30 6.56 -6.49
N ILE A 477 4.26 7.12 -5.88
CA ILE A 477 3.93 6.88 -4.47
C ILE A 477 3.06 5.63 -4.40
N ILE A 478 3.52 4.63 -3.65
CA ILE A 478 2.78 3.41 -3.34
C ILE A 478 2.34 3.47 -1.89
N LYS A 479 1.10 3.06 -1.63
CA LYS A 479 0.53 2.92 -0.30
C LYS A 479 0.77 1.50 0.21
N ALA A 480 0.98 1.36 1.50
CA ALA A 480 1.27 0.09 2.13
C ALA A 480 0.56 -0.07 3.46
N GLY A 481 0.22 -1.32 3.77
CA GLY A 481 -0.53 -1.72 4.96
C GLY A 481 -0.06 -3.08 5.44
N PHE A 482 0.27 -3.19 6.72
CA PHE A 482 0.77 -4.43 7.30
C PHE A 482 -0.34 -5.48 7.37
N LEU A 483 0.06 -6.74 7.29
CA LEU A 483 -0.87 -7.84 7.52
C LEU A 483 -1.36 -7.83 8.97
N LEU A 484 -2.67 -8.03 9.13
CA LEU A 484 -3.33 -8.00 10.42
C LEU A 484 -3.07 -9.31 11.21
N PRO A 485 -2.90 -9.22 12.54
CA PRO A 485 -2.87 -10.39 13.42
C PRO A 485 -4.12 -11.26 13.25
N ARG A 486 -3.97 -12.58 13.45
CA ARG A 486 -5.05 -13.56 13.31
C ARG A 486 -6.29 -13.21 14.16
N GLU A 487 -6.08 -12.83 15.41
CA GLU A 487 -7.17 -12.43 16.33
C GLU A 487 -8.01 -11.27 15.78
N ILE A 488 -7.38 -10.35 15.05
CA ILE A 488 -8.06 -9.21 14.42
C ILE A 488 -8.86 -9.68 13.22
N ARG A 489 -8.29 -10.56 12.38
CA ARG A 489 -9.01 -11.15 11.23
C ARG A 489 -10.21 -12.02 11.66
N GLU A 490 -10.13 -12.64 12.83
CA GLU A 490 -11.20 -13.46 13.41
C GLU A 490 -12.23 -12.65 14.23
N SER A 491 -12.01 -11.34 14.40
CA SER A 491 -12.93 -10.45 15.12
C SER A 491 -14.16 -10.06 14.28
N ILE A 492 -15.21 -9.59 14.95
CA ILE A 492 -16.40 -9.06 14.28
C ILE A 492 -16.27 -7.54 14.15
N ILE A 493 -16.44 -7.01 12.93
CA ILE A 493 -16.53 -5.58 12.70
C ILE A 493 -17.89 -5.08 13.18
N VAL A 494 -17.88 -4.13 14.10
CA VAL A 494 -19.09 -3.62 14.74
C VAL A 494 -19.65 -2.49 13.89
N VAL A 495 -20.75 -2.78 13.21
CA VAL A 495 -21.51 -1.79 12.46
C VAL A 495 -22.48 -1.09 13.42
N PRO A 496 -22.48 0.25 13.50
CA PRO A 496 -23.44 0.96 14.32
C PRO A 496 -24.84 0.88 13.73
N GLU A 497 -25.85 0.82 14.61
CA GLU A 497 -27.26 0.83 14.21
C GLU A 497 -27.57 2.15 13.47
N GLN A 498 -28.20 2.06 12.30
CA GLN A 498 -28.66 3.25 11.57
C GLN A 498 -29.73 3.96 12.38
N LYS A 499 -29.34 4.95 13.18
CA LYS A 499 -30.24 6.03 13.58
C LYS A 499 -30.55 6.83 12.30
N GLU A 500 -31.80 7.27 12.17
CA GLU A 500 -32.39 7.90 10.97
C GLU A 500 -31.39 8.70 10.12
N PRO A 501 -31.48 8.64 8.77
CA PRO A 501 -30.56 9.34 7.90
C PRO A 501 -30.52 10.82 8.28
N ILE A 502 -29.40 11.24 8.87
CA ILE A 502 -29.15 12.64 9.15
C ILE A 502 -29.23 13.35 7.80
N SER A 503 -30.21 14.26 7.65
CA SER A 503 -30.37 15.08 6.45
C SER A 503 -29.05 15.80 6.15
N TYR A 504 -28.38 15.38 5.09
CA TYR A 504 -27.16 16.04 4.62
C TYR A 504 -27.55 17.18 3.68
N ASN A 505 -26.91 18.35 3.87
CA ASN A 505 -26.93 19.42 2.86
C ASN A 505 -26.03 19.00 1.68
N THR A 506 -26.50 18.08 0.85
CA THR A 506 -25.95 17.87 -0.49
C THR A 506 -26.39 19.07 -1.33
N VAL A 507 -25.51 20.05 -1.54
CA VAL A 507 -25.73 21.03 -2.61
C VAL A 507 -25.46 20.30 -3.91
N CYS A 508 -26.50 19.66 -4.45
CA CYS A 508 -26.46 19.02 -5.75
C CYS A 508 -26.09 20.11 -6.78
N GLY A 509 -24.87 20.02 -7.33
CA GLY A 509 -24.47 20.86 -8.45
C GLY A 509 -25.46 20.63 -9.58
N LYS A 510 -26.15 21.68 -10.03
CA LYS A 510 -27.00 21.64 -11.22
C LYS A 510 -26.14 21.18 -12.41
N GLY A 511 -26.28 19.92 -12.78
CA GLY A 511 -25.58 19.35 -13.94
C GLY A 511 -25.80 17.86 -14.07
N SER A 512 -26.78 17.49 -14.89
CA SER A 512 -26.99 16.16 -15.50
C SER A 512 -27.42 15.00 -14.58
N VAL A 513 -28.69 14.99 -14.20
CA VAL A 513 -29.50 13.76 -14.21
C VAL A 513 -30.31 13.77 -15.50
N VAL A 514 -29.84 13.07 -16.53
CA VAL A 514 -30.74 12.64 -17.60
C VAL A 514 -31.29 11.29 -17.18
N GLN A 515 -32.43 11.32 -16.48
CA GLN A 515 -33.30 10.16 -16.32
C GLN A 515 -33.81 9.79 -17.72
N ALA A 516 -33.27 8.72 -18.29
CA ALA A 516 -33.87 8.06 -19.43
C ALA A 516 -35.08 7.23 -18.95
N GLU A 517 -36.22 7.90 -18.72
CA GLU A 517 -37.51 7.19 -18.64
C GLU A 517 -37.86 6.68 -20.05
N ARG A 518 -37.75 5.37 -20.25
CA ARG A 518 -38.43 4.67 -21.34
C ARG A 518 -39.94 4.79 -21.13
N ARG A 519 -40.60 5.70 -21.85
CA ARG A 519 -42.05 5.66 -22.06
C ARG A 519 -42.34 5.07 -23.44
N PHE A 520 -42.91 3.87 -23.45
CA PHE A 520 -43.63 3.35 -24.60
C PHE A 520 -44.89 4.22 -24.81
N PRO A 521 -45.18 4.73 -26.02
CA PRO A 521 -46.47 5.31 -26.31
C PRO A 521 -47.48 4.19 -26.59
N SER A 522 -48.44 4.02 -25.69
CA SER A 522 -49.76 3.51 -26.01
C SER A 522 -50.47 4.54 -26.90
N GLY A 523 -51.00 4.08 -28.03
CA GLY A 523 -51.40 4.91 -29.17
C GLY A 523 -52.63 5.80 -28.99
N ILE A 524 -52.81 6.68 -29.98
CA ILE A 524 -53.92 6.66 -30.94
C ILE A 524 -53.29 6.77 -32.34
#